data_AF-A0A8S9E1M3-F1
#
_entry.id   AF-A0A8S9E1M3-F1
#
_cell.length_a   1.000
_cell.length_b   1.000
_cell.length_c   1.000
_cell.angle_alpha   90.00
_cell.angle_beta   90.00
_cell.angle_gamma   90.00
#
_symmetry.space_group_name_H-M   'P 1'
#
loop_
_entity.id
_entity.type
_entity.pdbx_description
1 polymer ?
#
loop_
_entity_poly.entity_id
_entity_poly.type
_entity_poly.pdbx_seq_one_letter_code
_entity_poly.pdbx_strand_id
1 'polypeptide(L)'
;MNETRIEIDIEQLRGLIGRSVDYYGTRCTVIEVLEDSPALVLEACHKHTTIQPDQHGEAYRRVPTTITVPVLNQNRIEYTPGFLDLNLFE
;
A
#
# COMPACT_ATOMS: atom_id res chain seq x y z
N MET A 1 29.13 -13.50 11.78
CA MET A 1 27.79 -13.78 11.23
C MET A 1 27.61 -12.78 10.11
N ASN A 2 27.55 -13.21 8.85
CA ASN A 2 27.37 -12.28 7.75
C ASN A 2 25.88 -12.00 7.63
N GLU A 3 25.48 -10.79 8.01
CA GLU A 3 24.11 -10.29 7.80
C GLU A 3 23.94 -10.00 6.30
N THR A 4 23.38 -10.94 5.56
CA THR A 4 23.06 -10.72 4.14
C THR A 4 21.84 -9.80 4.07
N ARG A 5 22.08 -8.54 3.68
CA ARG A 5 21.00 -7.59 3.40
C ARG A 5 20.32 -7.96 2.09
N ILE A 6 19.00 -7.86 2.05
CA ILE A 6 18.21 -8.03 0.84
C ILE A 6 18.34 -6.74 0.02
N GLU A 7 18.83 -6.87 -1.21
CA GLU A 7 18.78 -5.78 -2.19
C GLU A 7 17.44 -5.82 -2.91
N ILE A 8 16.76 -4.68 -2.97
CA ILE A 8 15.46 -4.53 -3.63
C ILE A 8 15.65 -3.73 -4.90
N ASP A 9 15.18 -4.28 -6.01
CA ASP A 9 15.12 -3.56 -7.27
C ASP A 9 13.95 -2.58 -7.25
N ILE A 10 14.25 -1.29 -7.22
CA ILE A 10 13.24 -0.22 -7.17
C ILE A 10 12.42 -0.18 -8.46
N GLU A 11 12.99 -0.54 -9.62
CA GLU A 11 12.24 -0.55 -10.87
C GLU A 11 11.14 -1.62 -10.88
N GLN A 12 11.41 -2.79 -10.30
CA GLN A 12 10.40 -3.82 -10.07
C GLN A 12 9.27 -3.29 -9.17
N LEU A 13 9.60 -2.59 -8.08
CA LEU A 13 8.57 -1.99 -7.21
C LEU A 13 7.76 -0.92 -7.94
N ARG A 14 8.42 -0.06 -8.73
CA ARG A 14 7.74 0.97 -9.53
C ARG A 14 6.78 0.37 -10.56
N GLY A 15 7.09 -0.82 -11.07
CA GLY A 15 6.19 -1.60 -11.92
C GLY A 15 4.87 -2.01 -11.24
N LEU A 16 4.78 -1.93 -9.91
CA LEU A 16 3.56 -2.18 -9.15
C LEU A 16 2.63 -0.97 -9.10
N ILE A 17 3.11 0.25 -9.40
CA ILE A 17 2.27 1.45 -9.39
C ILE A 17 1.11 1.28 -10.38
N GLY A 18 -0.10 1.58 -9.90
CA GLY A 18 -1.36 1.39 -10.62
C GLY A 18 -1.95 -0.02 -10.51
N ARG A 19 -1.24 -0.99 -9.91
CA ARG A 19 -1.78 -2.34 -9.66
C ARG A 19 -2.75 -2.32 -8.49
N SER A 20 -3.84 -3.06 -8.64
CA SER A 20 -4.73 -3.39 -7.52
C SER A 20 -4.13 -4.54 -6.70
N VAL A 21 -4.09 -4.36 -5.39
CA VAL A 21 -3.67 -5.37 -4.40
C VAL A 21 -4.76 -5.56 -3.36
N ASP A 22 -4.89 -6.76 -2.81
CA ASP A 22 -5.61 -6.99 -1.57
C ASP A 22 -4.62 -6.79 -0.41
N TYR A 23 -4.99 -5.96 0.56
CA TYR A 23 -4.24 -5.74 1.78
C TYR A 23 -5.17 -5.94 2.97
N TYR A 24 -4.97 -7.01 3.74
CA TYR A 24 -5.85 -7.39 4.84
C TYR A 24 -7.36 -7.42 4.48
N GLY A 25 -7.71 -7.95 3.31
CA GLY A 25 -9.09 -8.04 2.83
C GLY A 25 -9.68 -6.72 2.33
N THR A 26 -8.88 -5.66 2.24
CA THR A 26 -9.25 -4.39 1.62
C THR A 26 -8.57 -4.28 0.26
N ARG A 27 -9.37 -4.07 -0.79
CA ARG A 27 -8.82 -3.77 -2.11
C ARG A 27 -8.18 -2.38 -2.07
N CYS A 28 -6.91 -2.33 -2.40
CA CYS A 28 -6.13 -1.12 -2.51
C CYS A 28 -5.49 -1.02 -3.89
N THR A 29 -5.01 0.17 -4.24
CA THR A 29 -4.20 0.41 -5.44
C THR A 29 -2.86 0.95 -5.03
N VAL A 30 -1.76 0.42 -5.57
CA VAL A 30 -0.43 1.01 -5.34
C VAL A 30 -0.36 2.34 -6.07
N ILE A 31 -0.12 3.44 -5.36
CA ILE A 31 -0.08 4.79 -5.94
C ILE A 31 1.33 5.40 -5.96
N GLU A 32 2.22 4.93 -5.09
CA GLU A 32 3.58 5.47 -4.97
C GLU A 32 4.53 4.42 -4.38
N VAL A 33 5.83 4.58 -4.63
CA VAL A 33 6.92 3.78 -4.08
C VAL A 33 7.91 4.73 -3.41
N LEU A 34 8.23 4.49 -2.14
CA LEU A 34 9.23 5.25 -1.40
C LEU A 34 10.59 4.56 -1.54
N GLU A 35 11.60 5.27 -2.05
CA GLU A 35 12.90 4.68 -2.42
C GLU A 35 13.91 4.65 -1.25
N ASP A 36 13.93 5.69 -0.43
CA ASP A 36 14.90 5.85 0.67
C ASP A 36 14.71 4.79 1.78
N SER A 37 13.44 4.50 2.06
CA SER A 37 12.98 3.35 2.84
C SER A 37 11.96 2.57 1.99
N PRO A 38 12.38 1.50 1.28
CA PRO A 38 11.56 0.74 0.35
C PRO A 38 10.18 0.43 0.93
N ALA A 39 9.16 1.14 0.45
CA ALA A 39 7.78 1.00 0.89
C ALA A 39 6.81 1.27 -0.25
N LEU A 40 5.67 0.60 -0.22
CA LEU A 40 4.56 0.85 -1.13
C LEU A 40 3.54 1.74 -0.45
N VAL A 41 3.08 2.79 -1.13
CA VAL A 41 1.93 3.57 -0.70
C VAL A 41 0.72 3.04 -1.44
N LEU A 42 -0.27 2.59 -0.68
CA LEU A 42 -1.52 2.03 -1.16
C LEU A 42 -2.64 3.04 -0.93
N GLU A 43 -3.52 3.19 -1.90
CA GLU A 43 -4.80 3.88 -1.74
C GLU A 43 -5.91 2.85 -1.52
N ALA A 44 -6.58 2.90 -0.37
CA ALA A 44 -7.71 2.02 -0.10
C ALA A 44 -8.90 2.38 -1.01
N CYS A 45 -9.36 1.40 -1.80
CA CYS A 45 -10.57 1.53 -2.59
C CYS A 45 -11.76 1.38 -1.64
N HIS A 46 -12.19 2.49 -1.04
CA HIS A 46 -13.38 2.53 -0.20
C HIS A 46 -14.59 2.04 -1.02
N LYS A 47 -14.98 0.78 -0.83
CA LYS A 47 -16.29 0.28 -1.25
C LYS A 47 -17.31 1.05 -0.44
N HIS A 48 -17.78 2.14 -1.06
CA HIS A 48 -18.94 2.94 -0.73
C HIS A 48 -19.94 2.24 0.22
N THR A 49 -19.69 2.29 1.52
CA THR A 49 -20.71 2.00 2.52
C THR A 49 -21.51 3.28 2.66
N THR A 50 -22.54 3.35 1.81
CA THR A 50 -23.71 4.20 1.99
C THR A 50 -23.39 5.70 2.12
N ILE A 51 -23.34 6.41 0.99
CA ILE A 51 -23.76 7.82 0.99
C ILE A 51 -25.24 7.81 1.38
N GLN A 52 -25.52 7.91 2.68
CA GLN A 52 -26.77 8.52 3.10
C GLN A 52 -26.62 10.02 2.86
N PRO A 53 -27.55 10.67 2.12
CA PRO A 53 -27.54 12.10 1.98
C PRO A 53 -28.02 12.72 3.29
N ASP A 54 -27.11 13.04 4.19
CA ASP A 54 -27.42 14.02 5.22
C ASP A 54 -27.68 15.36 4.52
N GLN A 55 -28.96 15.77 4.51
CA GLN A 55 -29.53 16.97 3.85
C GLN A 55 -28.99 18.31 4.39
N HIS A 56 -27.88 18.30 5.11
CA HIS A 56 -27.29 19.45 5.79
C HIS A 56 -25.84 19.66 5.34
N GLY A 57 -25.63 19.99 4.06
CA GLY A 57 -24.59 20.91 3.55
C GLY A 57 -23.12 20.79 4.00
N GLU A 58 -22.69 19.77 4.71
CA GLU A 58 -21.31 19.62 5.15
C GLU A 58 -20.53 18.92 4.03
N ALA A 59 -19.69 19.68 3.33
CA ALA A 59 -18.79 19.14 2.31
C ALA A 59 -17.68 18.31 2.98
N TYR A 60 -18.00 17.11 3.45
CA TYR A 60 -17.01 16.11 3.83
C TYR A 60 -16.30 15.66 2.56
N ARG A 61 -15.23 16.37 2.17
CA ARG A 61 -14.30 15.85 1.17
C ARG A 61 -13.80 14.52 1.72
N ARG A 62 -14.20 13.41 1.10
CA ARG A 62 -13.67 12.09 1.45
C ARG A 62 -12.28 12.03 0.87
N VAL A 63 -11.27 12.26 1.70
CA VAL A 63 -9.87 12.06 1.32
C VAL A 63 -9.64 10.55 1.21
N PRO A 64 -9.06 10.04 0.12
CA PRO A 64 -8.69 8.64 0.03
C PRO A 64 -7.78 8.25 1.19
N THR A 65 -8.01 7.10 1.82
CA THR A 65 -7.12 6.62 2.89
C THR A 65 -5.89 6.01 2.27
N THR A 66 -4.73 6.60 2.55
CA THR A 66 -3.43 6.08 2.11
C THR A 66 -2.78 5.23 3.20
N ILE A 67 -2.18 4.11 2.82
CA ILE A 67 -1.53 3.14 3.71
C ILE A 67 -0.10 2.94 3.22
N THR A 68 0.88 3.16 4.08
CA THR A 68 2.29 2.89 3.76
C THR A 68 2.67 1.49 4.24
N VAL A 69 3.08 0.62 3.32
CA VAL A 69 3.49 -0.75 3.58
C VAL A 69 5.00 -0.89 3.33
N PRO A 70 5.85 -0.99 4.37
CA PRO A 70 7.28 -1.21 4.19
C PRO A 70 7.55 -2.56 3.53
N VAL A 71 8.45 -2.62 2.55
CA VAL A 71 8.82 -3.85 1.86
C VAL A 71 9.69 -4.72 2.76
N LEU A 72 10.66 -4.11 3.44
CA LEU A 72 11.63 -4.77 4.31
C LEU A 72 11.50 -4.33 5.77
N ASN A 73 11.97 -5.17 6.69
CA ASN A 73 12.15 -4.77 8.09
C ASN A 73 13.24 -3.67 8.21
N GLN A 74 13.34 -3.07 9.40
CA GLN A 74 14.32 -2.00 9.67
C GLN A 74 15.77 -2.41 9.37
N ASN A 75 16.09 -3.69 9.53
CA ASN A 75 17.42 -4.25 9.33
C ASN A 75 17.71 -4.63 7.86
N ARG A 76 16.70 -4.55 6.98
CA ARG A 76 16.76 -4.97 5.56
C ARG A 76 17.21 -6.42 5.38
N ILE A 77 16.85 -7.31 6.31
CA ILE A 77 17.21 -8.74 6.28
C ILE A 77 16.02 -9.65 5.98
N GLU A 78 14.79 -9.14 6.11
CA GLU A 78 13.56 -9.90 5.85
C GLU A 78 12.47 -8.97 5.29
N TYR A 79 11.51 -9.55 4.57
CA TYR A 79 10.30 -8.86 4.12
C TYR A 79 9.33 -8.66 5.27
N THR A 80 8.62 -7.53 5.29
CA THR A 80 7.60 -7.33 6.32
C THR A 80 6.38 -8.20 6.07
N PRO A 81 5.67 -8.65 7.12
CA PRO A 81 4.45 -9.42 6.95
C PRO A 81 3.38 -8.64 6.15
N GLY A 82 3.34 -7.31 6.31
CA GLY A 82 2.41 -6.48 5.53
C GLY A 82 2.68 -6.51 4.03
N PHE A 83 3.96 -6.57 3.63
CA PHE A 83 4.31 -6.73 2.22
C PHE A 83 4.01 -8.15 1.71
N LEU A 84 4.29 -9.18 2.53
CA LEU A 84 4.02 -10.58 2.18
C LEU A 84 2.52 -10.91 2.08
N ASP A 85 1.67 -10.16 2.78
CA ASP A 85 0.20 -10.30 2.72
C ASP A 85 -0.40 -9.68 1.45
N LEU A 86 0.36 -8.86 0.70
CA LEU A 86 -0.14 -8.22 -0.51
C LEU A 86 -0.43 -9.26 -1.58
N ASN A 87 -1.71 -9.44 -1.88
CA ASN A 87 -2.14 -10.32 -2.96
C ASN A 87 -2.44 -9.49 -4.21
N LEU A 88 -1.78 -9.79 -5.33
CA LEU A 88 -2.05 -9.12 -6.60
C LEU A 88 -3.37 -9.65 -7.19
N PHE A 89 -4.22 -8.74 -7.66
CA PHE A 89 -5.33 -9.12 -8.53
C PHE A 89 -4.80 -9.29 -9.96
N GLU A 90 -4.90 -10.51 -10.53
CA GLU A 90 -4.52 -10.83 -11.92
C GLU A 90 -5.36 -10.08 -12.96
#